data_AF-A0A7W8EAF2-F1
#
_entry.id   AF-A0A7W8EAF2-F1
#
_cell.length_a   1.000
_cell.length_b   1.000
_cell.length_c   1.000
_cell.angle_alpha   90.00
_cell.angle_beta   90.00
_cell.angle_gamma   90.00
#
_symmetry.space_group_name_H-M   'P 1'
#
loop_
_entity.id
_entity.type
_entity.pdbx_description
1 polymer ?
#
loop_
_entity_poly.entity_id
_entity_poly.type
_entity_poly.pdbx_seq_one_letter_code
_entity_poly.pdbx_strand_id
1 'polypeptide(L)'
;MAVHTYESWENPYVTVQAGMVTLHVLLADANTSDYGAGGILRPVGARRQELNLSMEKLGEAISAVPQTSWPYGRVIAIEEAHKVPASAQPQVRRTMETAVGTLNDLGIVVYDLNDGKLQ
;
A
#
# COMPACT_ATOMS: atom_id res chain seq x y z
N MET A 1 -9.97 -17.33 3.50
CA MET A 1 -9.93 -16.17 4.41
C MET A 1 -9.50 -14.99 3.57
N ALA A 2 -10.41 -14.08 3.26
CA ALA A 2 -10.15 -13.01 2.33
C ALA A 2 -10.44 -11.70 3.05
N VAL A 3 -9.36 -10.93 3.25
CA VAL A 3 -9.37 -9.62 3.88
C VAL A 3 -9.99 -8.67 2.87
N HIS A 4 -11.28 -8.36 3.04
CA HIS A 4 -12.09 -7.60 2.08
C HIS A 4 -12.48 -6.20 2.57
N THR A 5 -11.79 -5.65 3.56
CA THR A 5 -12.02 -4.26 4.00
C THR A 5 -10.70 -3.54 4.17
N TYR A 6 -10.59 -2.34 3.59
CA TYR A 6 -9.44 -1.43 3.68
C TYR A 6 -9.02 -1.16 5.13
N GLU A 7 -9.98 -1.20 6.07
CA GLU A 7 -9.75 -1.06 7.50
C GLU A 7 -8.99 -2.25 8.12
N SER A 8 -9.09 -3.42 7.51
CA SER A 8 -8.41 -4.66 7.92
C SER A 8 -7.15 -4.97 7.10
N TRP A 9 -6.84 -4.16 6.09
CA TRP A 9 -5.63 -4.34 5.28
C TRP A 9 -4.41 -3.78 6.02
N GLU A 10 -3.57 -4.69 6.52
CA GLU A 10 -2.37 -4.33 7.28
C GLU A 10 -1.09 -4.35 6.43
N ASN A 11 -1.13 -5.01 5.27
CA ASN A 11 -0.01 -5.00 4.33
C ASN A 11 0.15 -3.60 3.71
N PRO A 12 1.32 -3.30 3.11
CA PRO A 12 1.49 -2.06 2.39
C PRO A 12 0.53 -2.00 1.19
N TYR A 13 0.11 -0.80 0.82
CA TYR A 13 -0.67 -0.57 -0.39
C TYR A 13 -0.20 0.68 -1.11
N VAL A 14 -0.43 0.73 -2.41
CA VAL A 14 0.04 1.80 -3.29
C VAL A 14 -1.14 2.43 -3.99
N THR A 15 -1.25 3.75 -3.90
CA THR A 15 -2.19 4.53 -4.69
C THR A 15 -1.45 5.16 -5.87
N VAL A 16 -1.93 4.90 -7.08
CA VAL A 16 -1.32 5.38 -8.32
C VAL A 16 -2.01 6.65 -8.79
N GLN A 17 -1.21 7.69 -9.04
CA GLN A 17 -1.60 8.97 -9.60
C GLN A 17 -0.94 9.17 -10.97
N ALA A 18 -1.22 10.29 -11.65
CA ALA A 18 -0.62 10.59 -12.94
C ALA A 18 0.90 10.88 -12.78
N GLY A 19 1.73 9.86 -12.99
CA GLY A 19 3.20 9.95 -12.89
C GLY A 19 3.78 9.91 -11.47
N MET A 20 2.94 9.77 -10.43
CA MET A 20 3.37 9.63 -9.04
C MET A 20 2.67 8.44 -8.39
N VAL A 21 3.29 7.91 -7.33
CA VAL A 21 2.72 6.84 -6.52
C VAL A 21 2.83 7.21 -5.05
N THR A 22 1.76 6.94 -4.31
CA THR A 22 1.71 7.10 -2.86
C THR A 22 1.78 5.71 -2.25
N LEU A 23 2.87 5.42 -1.54
CA LEU A 23 3.03 4.20 -0.79
C LEU A 23 2.54 4.41 0.64
N HIS A 24 1.61 3.58 1.06
CA HIS A 24 1.10 3.55 2.42
C HIS A 24 1.63 2.31 3.11
N VAL A 25 2.32 2.49 4.24
CA VAL A 25 2.93 1.41 5.02
C VAL A 25 2.41 1.47 6.45
N LEU A 26 1.93 0.35 6.99
CA LEU A 26 1.78 0.19 8.44
C LEU A 26 3.10 -0.26 9.05
N LEU A 27 3.64 0.54 9.97
CA LEU A 27 4.82 0.15 10.74
C LEU A 27 4.40 -0.65 11.98
N ALA A 28 5.04 -1.79 12.19
CA ALA A 28 4.90 -2.58 13.41
C ALA A 28 5.43 -1.79 14.62
N ASP A 29 4.76 -1.94 15.76
CA ASP A 29 5.09 -1.24 16.99
C ASP A 29 6.50 -1.64 17.49
N ALA A 30 7.38 -0.65 17.70
CA ALA A 30 8.76 -0.88 18.12
C ALA A 30 8.90 -1.24 19.62
N ASN A 31 7.81 -1.34 20.38
CA ASN A 31 7.85 -1.56 21.83
C ASN A 31 7.34 -2.97 22.19
N THR A 32 8.25 -3.86 22.58
CA THR A 32 8.00 -5.27 22.93
C THR A 32 7.37 -5.47 24.32
N SER A 33 6.93 -4.40 24.98
CA SER A 33 6.39 -4.45 26.33
C SER A 33 4.87 -4.71 26.31
N ASP A 34 4.43 -5.77 26.98
CA ASP A 34 3.03 -6.20 27.12
C ASP A 34 2.15 -5.19 27.90
N TYR A 35 2.78 -4.26 28.61
CA TYR A 35 2.10 -3.20 29.35
C TYR A 35 1.52 -2.14 28.40
N GLY A 36 0.22 -2.26 28.09
CA GLY A 36 -0.57 -1.22 27.42
C GLY A 36 -1.03 -1.55 26.01
N ALA A 37 -1.11 -2.82 25.62
CA ALA A 37 -1.82 -3.22 24.41
C ALA A 37 -3.34 -2.98 24.58
N GLY A 38 -3.95 -2.14 23.73
CA GLY A 38 -5.40 -1.94 23.66
C GLY A 38 -6.00 -0.74 24.40
N GLY A 39 -5.20 0.20 24.92
CA GLY A 39 -5.69 1.40 25.60
C GLY A 39 -6.08 2.58 24.69
N ILE A 40 -6.89 3.52 25.22
CA ILE A 40 -7.37 4.76 24.57
C ILE A 40 -6.26 5.59 23.88
N LEU A 41 -5.00 5.43 24.29
CA LEU A 41 -3.84 6.19 23.79
C LEU A 41 -3.07 5.52 22.64
N ARG A 42 -3.48 4.34 22.14
CA ARG A 42 -2.77 3.62 21.07
C ARG A 42 -3.71 3.13 19.94
N PRO A 43 -4.35 4.03 19.18
CA PRO A 43 -5.14 3.64 18.01
C PRO A 43 -4.27 3.00 16.93
N VAL A 44 -4.66 1.82 16.45
CA VAL A 44 -3.97 1.07 15.39
C VAL A 44 -3.79 1.87 14.08
N GLY A 45 -4.68 2.83 13.82
CA GLY A 45 -4.62 3.72 12.65
C GLY A 45 -3.54 4.81 12.69
N ALA A 46 -2.94 5.12 13.85
CA ALA A 46 -1.94 6.19 13.98
C ALA A 46 -0.52 5.79 13.52
N ARG A 47 -0.37 4.61 12.89
CA ARG A 47 0.91 4.02 12.47
C ARG A 47 1.08 3.89 10.96
N ARG A 48 0.19 4.52 10.19
CA ARG A 48 0.27 4.55 8.72
C ARG A 48 1.22 5.67 8.31
N GLN A 49 2.30 5.31 7.61
CA GLN A 49 3.18 6.26 6.96
C GLN A 49 2.82 6.34 5.49
N GLU A 50 2.60 7.57 5.02
CA GLU A 50 2.29 7.87 3.62
C GLU A 50 3.54 8.47 2.98
N LEU A 51 4.09 7.80 1.98
CA LEU A 51 5.24 8.28 1.23
C LEU A 51 4.75 8.61 -0.18
N ASN A 52 4.94 9.86 -0.60
CA ASN A 52 4.71 10.27 -1.98
C ASN A 52 6.04 10.19 -2.72
N LEU A 53 6.11 9.36 -3.76
CA LEU A 53 7.33 9.11 -4.52
C LEU A 53 7.05 9.07 -6.02
N SER A 54 8.10 9.38 -6.79
CA SER A 54 8.10 9.16 -8.22
C SER A 54 8.15 7.68 -8.54
N MET A 55 7.64 7.32 -9.72
CA MET A 55 7.55 5.93 -10.16
C MET A 55 8.89 5.17 -10.14
N GLU A 56 9.96 5.85 -10.53
CA GLU A 56 11.32 5.30 -10.58
C GLU A 56 11.85 4.91 -9.20
N LYS A 57 11.31 5.52 -8.14
CA LYS A 57 11.68 5.27 -6.75
C LYS A 57 10.81 4.22 -6.06
N LEU A 58 9.78 3.70 -6.74
CA LEU A 58 8.89 2.69 -6.18
C LEU A 58 9.66 1.44 -5.74
N GLY A 59 10.50 0.88 -6.61
CA GLY A 59 11.23 -0.34 -6.27
C GLY A 59 12.18 -0.18 -5.09
N GLU A 60 12.89 0.95 -5.02
CA GLU A 60 13.78 1.30 -3.90
C GLU A 60 12.98 1.46 -2.60
N ALA A 61 11.87 2.21 -2.64
CA ALA A 61 11.01 2.42 -1.48
C ALA A 61 10.42 1.11 -0.95
N ILE A 62 9.94 0.24 -1.83
CA ILE A 62 9.39 -1.08 -1.46
C ILE A 62 10.46 -2.00 -0.86
N SER A 63 11.68 -1.92 -1.36
CA SER A 63 12.82 -2.70 -0.82
C SER A 63 13.28 -2.19 0.54
N ALA A 64 13.05 -0.90 0.83
CA ALA A 64 13.30 -0.30 2.14
C ALA A 64 12.21 -0.58 3.18
N VAL A 65 11.03 -1.10 2.76
CA VAL A 65 9.95 -1.45 3.70
C VAL A 65 10.41 -2.63 4.58
N PRO A 66 10.40 -2.49 5.91
CA PRO A 66 10.84 -3.55 6.80
C PRO A 66 9.93 -4.78 6.70
N GLN A 67 10.50 -5.98 6.87
CA GLN A 67 9.74 -7.24 6.80
C GLN A 67 8.57 -7.31 7.80
N THR A 68 8.70 -6.62 8.94
CA THR A 68 7.66 -6.53 9.97
C THR A 68 6.39 -5.82 9.50
N SER A 69 6.45 -5.06 8.41
CA SER A 69 5.30 -4.42 7.76
C SER A 69 4.56 -5.33 6.76
N TRP A 70 4.93 -6.60 6.65
CA TRP A 70 4.33 -7.58 5.72
C TRP A 70 3.68 -8.76 6.45
N PRO A 71 2.63 -8.55 7.26
CA PRO A 71 1.99 -9.62 8.02
C PRO A 71 1.42 -10.75 7.16
N TYR A 72 0.96 -10.44 5.95
CA TYR A 72 0.36 -11.41 5.02
C TYR A 72 1.31 -11.89 3.92
N GLY A 73 2.63 -11.74 4.12
CA GLY A 73 3.65 -12.03 3.12
C GLY A 73 3.83 -10.88 2.12
N ARG A 74 4.62 -11.11 1.06
CA ARG A 74 4.97 -10.11 0.02
C ARG A 74 3.81 -9.86 -0.95
N VAL A 75 2.70 -9.36 -0.40
CA VAL A 75 1.51 -8.97 -1.14
C VAL A 75 1.32 -7.46 -0.97
N ILE A 76 1.21 -6.72 -2.07
CA ILE A 76 0.85 -5.30 -2.04
C ILE A 76 -0.48 -5.11 -2.73
N ALA A 77 -1.34 -4.33 -2.09
CA ALA A 77 -2.54 -3.89 -2.76
C ALA A 77 -2.28 -2.63 -3.59
N ILE A 78 -2.91 -2.52 -4.75
CA ILE A 78 -2.76 -1.38 -5.64
C ILE A 78 -4.12 -0.76 -5.95
N GLU A 79 -4.19 0.56 -5.93
CA GLU A 79 -5.41 1.33 -6.17
C GLU A 79 -5.13 2.51 -7.11
N GLU A 80 -6.07 2.82 -8.00
CA GLU A 80 -6.05 4.06 -8.78
C GLU A 80 -6.64 5.22 -7.97
N ALA A 81 -5.99 6.39 -8.00
CA ALA A 81 -6.49 7.55 -7.26
C ALA A 81 -7.95 7.88 -7.63
N HIS A 82 -8.82 7.92 -6.62
CA HIS A 82 -10.23 8.28 -6.81
C HIS A 82 -10.32 9.77 -7.23
N LYS A 83 -10.99 10.07 -8.36
CA LYS A 83 -11.16 11.41 -9.00
C LYS A 83 -10.06 11.87 -9.97
N VAL A 84 -9.51 10.95 -10.77
CA VAL A 84 -8.65 11.33 -11.90
C VAL A 84 -9.48 11.97 -13.02
N PRO A 85 -9.13 13.15 -13.55
CA PRO A 85 -9.82 13.75 -14.70
C PRO A 85 -9.67 12.86 -15.94
N ALA A 86 -10.69 12.79 -16.80
CA ALA A 86 -10.71 11.91 -17.97
C ALA A 86 -9.46 12.05 -18.88
N SER A 87 -8.89 13.26 -18.97
CA SER A 87 -7.65 13.53 -19.72
C SER A 87 -6.39 12.89 -19.12
N ALA A 88 -6.37 12.59 -17.81
CA ALA A 88 -5.25 12.00 -17.10
C ALA A 88 -5.39 10.48 -16.88
N GLN A 89 -6.58 9.91 -17.07
CA GLN A 89 -6.82 8.46 -17.01
C GLN A 89 -5.86 7.60 -17.86
N PRO A 90 -5.56 7.94 -19.14
CA PRO A 90 -4.62 7.12 -19.92
C PRO A 90 -3.21 7.14 -19.33
N GLN A 91 -2.82 8.23 -18.66
CA GLN A 91 -1.52 8.33 -18.01
C GLN A 91 -1.48 7.54 -16.70
N VAL A 92 -2.56 7.58 -15.91
CA VAL A 92 -2.70 6.76 -14.70
C VAL A 92 -2.65 5.28 -15.05
N ARG A 93 -3.35 4.84 -16.10
CA ARG A 93 -3.32 3.44 -16.55
C ARG A 93 -1.91 2.97 -16.92
N ARG A 94 -1.15 3.75 -17.69
CA ARG A 94 0.25 3.40 -18.01
C ARG A 94 1.13 3.35 -16.77
N THR A 95 0.89 4.27 -15.82
CA THR A 95 1.61 4.28 -14.54
C THR A 95 1.25 3.03 -13.75
N MET A 96 -0.03 2.66 -13.68
CA MET A 96 -0.51 1.43 -13.04
C MET A 96 0.16 0.19 -13.62
N GLU A 97 0.16 0.03 -14.96
CA GLU A 97 0.80 -1.10 -15.64
C GLU A 97 2.30 -1.18 -15.32
N THR A 98 2.98 -0.04 -15.29
CA THR A 98 4.39 0.03 -14.92
C THR A 98 4.61 -0.34 -13.45
N ALA A 99 3.71 0.05 -12.53
CA ALA A 99 3.82 -0.26 -11.10
C ALA A 99 3.66 -1.75 -10.89
N VAL A 100 2.63 -2.34 -11.51
CA VAL A 100 2.39 -3.78 -11.50
C VAL A 100 3.62 -4.51 -12.02
N GLY A 101 4.21 -4.08 -13.14
CA GLY A 101 5.43 -4.66 -13.68
C GLY A 101 6.60 -4.63 -12.70
N THR A 102 6.90 -3.47 -12.10
CA THR A 102 7.96 -3.32 -11.09
C THR A 102 7.71 -4.18 -9.85
N LEU A 103 6.48 -4.25 -9.36
CA LEU A 103 6.13 -5.08 -8.20
C LEU A 103 6.30 -6.57 -8.51
N ASN A 104 5.89 -7.02 -9.70
CA ASN A 104 6.09 -8.41 -10.12
C ASN A 104 7.57 -8.78 -10.28
N ASP A 105 8.40 -7.87 -10.82
CA ASP A 105 9.86 -8.07 -10.92
C ASP A 105 10.51 -8.25 -9.54
N LEU A 106 10.01 -7.53 -8.53
CA LEU A 106 10.43 -7.67 -7.13
C LEU A 106 9.87 -8.93 -6.43
N GLY A 107 9.13 -9.78 -7.15
CA GLY A 107 8.50 -10.98 -6.63
C GLY A 107 7.34 -10.69 -5.68
N ILE A 108 6.70 -9.52 -5.80
CA ILE A 108 5.59 -9.10 -4.95
C ILE A 108 4.29 -9.39 -5.66
N VAL A 109 3.39 -10.09 -4.97
CA VAL A 109 2.06 -10.39 -5.48
C VAL A 109 1.22 -9.12 -5.41
N VAL A 110 0.70 -8.71 -6.55
CA VAL A 110 -0.17 -7.55 -6.64
C VAL A 110 -1.61 -7.99 -6.40
N TYR A 111 -2.27 -7.35 -5.44
CA TYR A 111 -3.70 -7.52 -5.17
C TYR A 111 -4.45 -6.27 -5.64
N ASP A 112 -5.43 -6.46 -6.51
CA ASP A 112 -6.27 -5.36 -6.94
C ASP A 112 -7.39 -5.15 -5.90
N LEU A 113 -7.39 -3.99 -5.23
CA LEU A 113 -8.42 -3.65 -4.25
C LEU A 113 -9.78 -3.36 -4.91
N ASN A 114 -9.81 -3.03 -6.21
CA ASN A 114 -11.07 -2.80 -6.94
C ASN A 114 -11.80 -4.11 -7.30
N ASP A 115 -11.07 -5.22 -7.50
CA ASP A 115 -11.63 -6.55 -7.79
C ASP A 115 -12.40 -7.12 -6.58
N GLY A 116 -11.99 -6.75 -5.37
CA GLY A 116 -12.70 -7.01 -4.12
C GLY A 116 -13.86 -6.05 -3.86
N LYS A 117 -14.82 -5.99 -4.79
CA LYS A 117 -16.10 -5.24 -4.73
C LYS A 117 -16.31 -4.34 -3.50
N LEU A 118 -15.92 -3.07 -3.65
CA LEU A 118 -16.52 -1.97 -2.91
C LEU A 118 -17.86 -1.62 -3.59
N GLN A 119 -18.95 -2.17 -3.08
CA GLN A 119 -20.28 -1.54 -3.14
C GLN A 119 -20.67 -1.07 -1.75
#